data_AF-A0A210R4D2-F1
#
_entry.id   AF-A0A210R4D2-F1
#
_cell.length_a   1.000
_cell.length_b   1.000
_cell.length_c   1.000
_cell.angle_alpha   90.00
_cell.angle_beta   90.00
_cell.angle_gamma   90.00
#
_symmetry.space_group_name_H-M   'P 1'
#
loop_
_entity.id
_entity.type
_entity.pdbx_description
1 polymer ?
#
loop_
_entity_poly.entity_id
_entity_poly.type
_entity_poly.pdbx_seq_one_letter_code
_entity_poly.pdbx_strand_id
1 'polypeptide(L)'
;MGFEKRNDPEIKRYMRYEKRIKFDDMQWNTPFDLDLRVIVITYNHAISVLRLLESLNEADYLGDKVAIDVWIDRSKDGVIHEETYVTTTKFKFKHGAISVYNQTMPVGNIGQWMKTWIPSPENNEIAVILEDDLTVSKYFYKWLKNVHAKYDSLPYINGYSLQGNSIKHGGTPGQLRAPEENIVFVYPVLGTSGFSPNQKRWIKYIHWYERTTKTPAFLPIVPGILPTKKYKQSIKQGTTEHFWSIWHIYHAWRFKERTLYPNLPGNVGLTVKWSETGKLGKFNNSGLLLKTWNPKFENLPDEPIHLNVNGKVCPRYQYL
;
A
#
# COMPACT_ATOMS: atom_id res chain seq x y z
N MET A 1 34.98 14.59 -2.93
CA MET A 1 36.06 13.58 -2.89
C MET A 1 35.48 12.24 -2.44
N GLY A 2 35.57 11.23 -3.31
CA GLY A 2 35.58 9.79 -3.02
C GLY A 2 34.42 9.17 -2.20
N PHE A 3 33.38 8.66 -2.88
CA PHE A 3 32.49 7.65 -2.32
C PHE A 3 33.14 6.25 -2.43
N GLU A 4 33.85 5.81 -1.40
CA GLU A 4 34.19 4.39 -1.19
C GLU A 4 33.34 3.81 -0.06
N LYS A 5 32.24 3.14 -0.41
CA LYS A 5 31.56 2.17 0.47
C LYS A 5 31.07 0.96 -0.35
N ARG A 6 32.02 0.19 -0.90
CA ARG A 6 31.76 -1.16 -1.47
C ARG A 6 32.01 -2.30 -0.46
N ASN A 7 32.25 -2.00 0.81
CA ASN A 7 32.67 -2.98 1.82
C ASN A 7 31.75 -3.07 3.05
N ASP A 8 30.47 -2.73 2.94
CA ASP A 8 29.52 -2.97 4.04
C ASP A 8 29.29 -4.49 4.23
N PRO A 9 29.63 -5.06 5.40
CA PRO A 9 29.45 -6.48 5.70
C PRO A 9 27.99 -6.94 5.64
N GLU A 10 27.01 -6.06 5.91
CA GLU A 10 25.59 -6.39 5.75
C GLU A 10 25.21 -6.55 4.28
N ILE A 11 25.77 -5.73 3.37
CA ILE A 11 25.53 -5.81 1.93
C ILE A 11 26.14 -7.10 1.35
N LYS A 12 27.34 -7.51 1.79
CA LYS A 12 27.94 -8.79 1.34
C LYS A 12 27.18 -10.01 1.88
N ARG A 13 26.66 -9.93 3.11
CA ARG A 13 25.78 -10.95 3.68
C ARG A 13 24.44 -11.02 2.93
N TYR A 14 23.92 -9.87 2.51
CA TYR A 14 22.71 -9.70 1.70
C TYR A 14 22.84 -10.38 0.32
N MET A 15 23.93 -10.12 -0.44
CA MET A 15 24.16 -10.76 -1.75
C MET A 15 24.35 -12.29 -1.66
N ARG A 16 24.79 -12.81 -0.51
CA ARG A 16 24.86 -14.26 -0.25
C ARG A 16 23.51 -14.88 0.09
N TYR A 17 22.58 -14.11 0.64
CA TYR A 17 21.25 -14.58 1.02
C TYR A 17 20.31 -14.69 -0.20
N GLU A 18 20.46 -13.78 -1.18
CA GLU A 18 19.76 -13.85 -2.48
C GLU A 18 19.97 -15.18 -3.20
N LYS A 19 21.16 -15.81 -3.08
CA LYS A 19 21.45 -17.12 -3.70
C LYS A 19 20.71 -18.31 -3.05
N ARG A 20 20.05 -18.13 -1.91
CA ARG A 20 19.42 -19.25 -1.15
C ARG A 20 17.90 -19.30 -1.24
N ILE A 21 17.23 -18.25 -1.72
CA ILE A 21 15.79 -18.30 -2.02
C ILE A 21 15.66 -18.84 -3.44
N LYS A 22 15.23 -20.08 -3.60
CA LYS A 22 14.85 -20.61 -4.92
C LYS A 22 13.47 -20.06 -5.27
N PHE A 23 13.43 -19.14 -6.22
CA PHE A 23 12.24 -18.49 -6.77
C PHE A 23 11.44 -19.39 -7.74
N ASP A 24 11.77 -20.68 -7.84
CA ASP A 24 11.34 -21.59 -8.92
C ASP A 24 9.89 -22.11 -8.82
N ASP A 25 9.15 -21.85 -7.73
CA ASP A 25 7.78 -22.36 -7.55
C ASP A 25 6.67 -21.39 -8.01
N MET A 26 7.03 -20.17 -8.44
CA MET A 26 6.09 -19.24 -9.09
C MET A 26 6.43 -19.12 -10.56
N GLN A 27 5.64 -19.75 -11.43
CA GLN A 27 5.66 -19.41 -12.85
C GLN A 27 5.15 -17.96 -12.99
N TRP A 28 6.06 -17.00 -13.03
CA TRP A 28 5.78 -15.62 -13.35
C TRP A 28 5.44 -15.53 -14.85
N ASN A 29 4.16 -15.63 -15.18
CA ASN A 29 3.66 -15.21 -16.50
C ASN A 29 3.53 -13.69 -16.62
N THR A 30 3.91 -12.93 -15.59
CA THR A 30 3.80 -11.47 -15.63
C THR A 30 4.98 -10.86 -16.39
N PRO A 31 4.75 -9.89 -17.28
CA PRO A 31 5.83 -9.19 -17.97
C PRO A 31 6.85 -8.61 -16.99
N PHE A 32 8.14 -8.77 -17.28
CA PHE A 32 9.24 -8.25 -16.47
C PHE A 32 9.56 -6.76 -16.75
N ASP A 33 8.87 -6.14 -17.71
CA ASP A 33 9.09 -4.76 -18.17
C ASP A 33 7.76 -3.99 -18.10
N LEU A 34 7.40 -3.56 -16.90
CA LEU A 34 6.19 -2.77 -16.61
C LEU A 34 6.58 -1.41 -16.03
N ASP A 35 5.80 -0.39 -16.36
CA ASP A 35 5.85 0.90 -15.68
C ASP A 35 4.99 0.86 -14.39
N LEU A 36 3.85 0.15 -14.44
CA LEU A 36 2.94 -0.03 -13.32
C LEU A 36 2.51 -1.50 -13.14
N ARG A 37 2.62 -1.99 -11.90
CA ARG A 37 1.98 -3.22 -11.45
C ARG A 37 0.90 -2.92 -10.42
N VAL A 38 -0.34 -3.30 -10.71
CA VAL A 38 -1.46 -3.19 -9.78
C VAL A 38 -1.68 -4.53 -9.10
N ILE A 39 -1.45 -4.61 -7.79
CA ILE A 39 -1.70 -5.81 -6.99
C ILE A 39 -3.06 -5.67 -6.32
N VAL A 40 -4.02 -6.48 -6.75
CA VAL A 40 -5.35 -6.56 -6.13
C VAL A 40 -5.39 -7.74 -5.18
N ILE A 41 -5.70 -7.49 -3.91
CA ILE A 41 -5.89 -8.55 -2.92
C ILE A 41 -7.37 -8.68 -2.58
N THR A 42 -7.88 -9.91 -2.59
CA THR A 42 -9.30 -10.20 -2.36
C THR A 42 -9.49 -11.55 -1.66
N TYR A 43 -10.71 -11.82 -1.21
CA TYR A 43 -11.13 -13.11 -0.68
C TYR A 43 -12.48 -13.53 -1.26
N ASN A 44 -13.59 -13.13 -0.63
CA ASN A 44 -14.93 -13.65 -0.93
C ASN A 44 -15.95 -12.55 -1.30
N HIS A 45 -15.49 -11.41 -1.83
CA HIS A 45 -16.36 -10.29 -2.24
C HIS A 45 -16.34 -10.07 -3.77
N ALA A 46 -17.02 -10.95 -4.51
CA ALA A 46 -17.04 -10.90 -5.98
C ALA A 46 -17.50 -9.53 -6.54
N ILE A 47 -18.55 -8.94 -5.96
CA ILE A 47 -19.07 -7.63 -6.37
C ILE A 47 -18.03 -6.52 -6.10
N SER A 48 -17.36 -6.57 -4.95
CA SER A 48 -16.39 -5.54 -4.56
C SER A 48 -15.15 -5.58 -5.45
N VAL A 49 -14.59 -6.77 -5.69
CA VAL A 49 -13.44 -6.90 -6.60
C VAL A 49 -13.81 -6.51 -8.03
N LEU A 50 -15.02 -6.85 -8.51
CA LEU A 50 -15.49 -6.41 -9.82
C LEU A 50 -15.54 -4.88 -9.92
N ARG A 51 -16.12 -4.21 -8.92
CA ARG A 51 -16.17 -2.74 -8.85
C ARG A 51 -14.78 -2.11 -8.87
N LEU A 52 -13.82 -2.67 -8.14
CA LEU A 52 -12.43 -2.21 -8.17
C LEU A 52 -11.84 -2.38 -9.58
N LEU A 53 -11.95 -3.58 -10.16
CA LEU A 53 -11.44 -3.90 -11.50
C LEU A 53 -12.06 -3.01 -12.59
N GLU A 54 -13.36 -2.75 -12.53
CA GLU A 54 -14.05 -1.81 -13.40
C GLU A 54 -13.46 -0.39 -13.28
N SER A 55 -13.23 0.10 -12.05
CA SER A 55 -12.61 1.41 -11.86
C SER A 55 -11.16 1.49 -12.38
N LEU A 56 -10.42 0.37 -12.34
CA LEU A 56 -9.09 0.25 -12.97
C LEU A 56 -9.18 0.29 -14.50
N ASN A 57 -10.26 -0.20 -15.11
CA ASN A 57 -10.50 -0.08 -16.55
C ASN A 57 -10.81 1.34 -17.00
N GLU A 58 -11.35 2.19 -16.12
CA GLU A 58 -11.65 3.59 -16.40
C GLU A 58 -10.48 4.55 -16.10
N ALA A 59 -9.35 4.01 -15.64
CA ALA A 59 -8.16 4.79 -15.33
C ALA A 59 -7.34 5.17 -16.56
N ASP A 60 -6.65 6.29 -16.44
CA ASP A 60 -5.71 6.81 -17.42
C ASP A 60 -4.29 6.37 -17.05
N TYR A 61 -3.75 5.44 -17.86
CA TYR A 61 -2.40 4.90 -17.70
C TYR A 61 -1.33 5.67 -18.48
N LEU A 62 -1.69 6.80 -19.11
CA LEU A 62 -0.74 7.68 -19.83
C LEU A 62 0.03 7.00 -20.98
N GLY A 63 -0.49 5.88 -21.51
CA GLY A 63 0.16 5.07 -22.53
C GLY A 63 1.25 4.13 -22.01
N ASP A 64 1.46 4.06 -20.69
CA ASP A 64 2.46 3.22 -20.05
C ASP A 64 2.05 1.74 -19.98
N LYS A 65 3.04 0.85 -19.85
CA LYS A 65 2.84 -0.60 -19.72
C LYS A 65 2.34 -0.95 -18.32
N VAL A 66 1.11 -1.46 -18.24
CA VAL A 66 0.47 -1.85 -16.98
C VAL A 66 0.06 -3.32 -16.97
N ALA A 67 0.16 -3.96 -15.81
CA ALA A 67 -0.47 -5.25 -15.54
C ALA A 67 -1.22 -5.25 -14.19
N ILE A 68 -2.25 -6.09 -14.10
CA ILE A 68 -2.98 -6.38 -12.86
C ILE A 68 -2.66 -7.80 -12.40
N ASP A 69 -2.23 -7.94 -11.15
CA ASP A 69 -2.10 -9.22 -10.47
C ASP A 69 -3.19 -9.33 -9.39
N VAL A 70 -4.16 -10.23 -9.58
CA VAL A 70 -5.24 -10.47 -8.62
C VAL A 70 -4.89 -11.69 -7.76
N TRP A 71 -4.77 -11.49 -6.44
CA TRP A 71 -4.48 -12.52 -5.46
C TRP A 71 -5.72 -12.85 -4.63
N ILE A 72 -6.21 -14.08 -4.75
CA ILE A 72 -7.39 -14.59 -4.07
C ILE A 72 -6.96 -15.44 -2.88
N ASP A 73 -7.34 -15.02 -1.67
CA ASP A 73 -7.14 -15.81 -0.46
C ASP A 73 -8.17 -16.95 -0.33
N ARG A 74 -7.95 -17.85 0.62
CA ARG A 74 -8.82 -18.98 0.91
C ARG A 74 -9.56 -18.80 2.24
N SER A 75 -10.67 -19.53 2.37
CA SER A 75 -11.33 -19.71 3.67
C SER A 75 -10.39 -20.43 4.64
N LYS A 76 -10.70 -20.43 5.94
CA LYS A 76 -9.92 -21.18 6.94
C LYS A 76 -9.79 -22.68 6.60
N ASP A 77 -10.77 -23.23 5.88
CA ASP A 77 -10.79 -24.63 5.44
C ASP A 77 -10.06 -24.85 4.09
N GLY A 78 -9.40 -23.83 3.55
CA GLY A 78 -8.63 -23.92 2.32
C GLY A 78 -9.45 -23.82 1.03
N VAL A 79 -10.68 -23.31 1.09
CA VAL A 79 -11.58 -23.22 -0.07
C VAL A 79 -11.47 -21.86 -0.76
N ILE A 80 -11.41 -21.85 -2.10
CA ILE A 80 -11.49 -20.64 -2.92
C ILE A 80 -12.96 -20.28 -3.14
N HIS A 81 -13.31 -19.00 -3.00
CA HIS A 81 -14.64 -18.53 -3.29
C HIS A 81 -14.91 -18.51 -4.80
N GLU A 82 -15.78 -19.41 -5.27
CA GLU A 82 -16.02 -19.66 -6.70
C GLU A 82 -16.44 -18.41 -7.46
N GLU A 83 -17.40 -17.64 -6.94
CA GLU A 83 -17.89 -16.43 -7.60
C GLU A 83 -16.80 -15.38 -7.77
N THR A 84 -15.91 -15.23 -6.77
CA THR A 84 -14.76 -14.32 -6.84
C THR A 84 -13.76 -14.80 -7.91
N TYR A 85 -13.46 -16.11 -7.93
CA TYR A 85 -12.56 -16.70 -8.92
C TYR A 85 -13.10 -16.55 -10.35
N VAL A 86 -14.37 -16.87 -10.58
CA VAL A 86 -15.02 -16.74 -11.89
C VAL A 86 -15.06 -15.28 -12.35
N THR A 87 -15.42 -14.37 -11.44
CA THR A 87 -15.48 -12.93 -11.72
C THR A 87 -14.12 -12.38 -12.16
N THR A 88 -13.07 -12.70 -11.42
CA THR A 88 -11.71 -12.20 -11.67
C THR A 88 -11.07 -12.82 -12.92
N THR A 89 -11.25 -14.13 -13.14
CA THR A 89 -10.68 -14.83 -14.31
C THR A 89 -11.37 -14.48 -15.63
N LYS A 90 -12.66 -14.13 -15.60
CA LYS A 90 -13.39 -13.68 -16.80
C LYS A 90 -13.19 -12.20 -17.12
N PHE A 91 -12.69 -11.42 -16.17
CA PHE A 91 -12.49 -9.99 -16.34
C PHE A 91 -11.53 -9.69 -17.51
N LYS A 92 -11.86 -8.67 -18.30
CA LYS A 92 -11.05 -8.19 -19.42
C LYS A 92 -10.47 -6.82 -19.09
N PHE A 93 -9.16 -6.79 -18.84
CA PHE A 93 -8.44 -5.55 -18.66
C PHE A 93 -8.13 -4.91 -20.01
N LYS A 94 -8.54 -3.65 -20.20
CA LYS A 94 -8.46 -2.93 -21.48
C LYS A 94 -7.05 -2.40 -21.80
N HIS A 95 -6.18 -2.32 -20.79
CA HIS A 95 -4.90 -1.57 -20.88
C HIS A 95 -3.65 -2.44 -20.81
N GLY A 96 -3.79 -3.75 -20.57
CA GLY A 96 -2.65 -4.66 -20.44
C GLY A 96 -3.03 -6.06 -19.98
N ALA A 97 -2.07 -6.76 -19.39
CA ALA A 97 -2.27 -8.12 -18.90
C ALA A 97 -3.01 -8.14 -17.55
N ILE A 98 -3.81 -9.18 -17.33
CA ILE A 98 -4.35 -9.53 -16.02
C ILE A 98 -3.98 -10.98 -15.69
N SER A 99 -3.41 -11.19 -14.52
CA SER A 99 -3.05 -12.50 -13.99
C SER A 99 -3.83 -12.75 -12.71
N VAL A 100 -4.40 -13.95 -12.56
CA VAL A 100 -5.16 -14.34 -11.36
C VAL A 100 -4.41 -15.46 -10.64
N TYR A 101 -4.12 -15.25 -9.37
CA TYR A 101 -3.38 -16.14 -8.50
C TYR A 101 -4.26 -16.56 -7.32
N ASN A 102 -4.34 -17.87 -7.08
CA ASN A 102 -4.93 -18.41 -5.87
C ASN A 102 -3.82 -18.67 -4.87
N GLN A 103 -3.97 -18.21 -3.63
CA GLN A 103 -3.09 -18.64 -2.54
C GLN A 103 -3.13 -20.16 -2.43
N THR A 104 -2.04 -20.81 -2.00
CA THR A 104 -2.01 -22.28 -1.83
C THR A 104 -2.63 -22.71 -0.49
N MET A 105 -2.65 -21.81 0.48
CA MET A 105 -3.24 -21.99 1.82
C MET A 105 -3.81 -20.65 2.32
N PRO A 106 -4.63 -20.63 3.38
CA PRO A 106 -5.16 -19.38 3.92
C PRO A 106 -4.03 -18.53 4.50
N VAL A 107 -3.88 -17.30 4.02
CA VAL A 107 -2.78 -16.41 4.47
C VAL A 107 -3.27 -15.17 5.23
N GLY A 108 -4.56 -14.85 5.13
CA GLY A 108 -5.21 -13.71 5.77
C GLY A 108 -4.68 -12.36 5.28
N ASN A 109 -5.20 -11.27 5.85
CA ASN A 109 -4.82 -9.91 5.45
C ASN A 109 -3.31 -9.68 5.57
N ILE A 110 -2.69 -10.12 6.67
CA ILE A 110 -1.24 -10.00 6.86
C ILE A 110 -0.48 -10.72 5.74
N GLY A 111 -0.83 -11.97 5.44
CA GLY A 111 -0.13 -12.71 4.39
C GLY A 111 -0.33 -12.12 3.01
N GLN A 112 -1.55 -11.68 2.69
CA GLN A 112 -1.86 -11.00 1.42
C GLN A 112 -1.02 -9.73 1.25
N TRP A 113 -0.89 -8.89 2.28
CA TRP A 113 -0.08 -7.68 2.20
C TRP A 113 1.43 -7.98 2.13
N MET A 114 1.93 -9.02 2.79
CA MET A 114 3.38 -9.28 2.89
C MET A 114 3.94 -10.17 1.76
N LYS A 115 3.11 -10.94 1.06
CA LYS A 115 3.60 -12.02 0.16
C LYS A 115 3.23 -11.86 -1.31
N THR A 116 2.35 -10.92 -1.67
CA THR A 116 1.81 -10.79 -3.03
C THR A 116 2.66 -9.93 -3.95
N TRP A 117 3.41 -8.97 -3.40
CA TRP A 117 4.40 -8.19 -4.16
C TRP A 117 5.78 -8.28 -3.53
N ILE A 118 6.67 -8.99 -4.22
CA ILE A 118 8.07 -9.17 -3.87
C ILE A 118 8.90 -8.64 -5.05
N PRO A 119 9.18 -7.33 -5.09
CA PRO A 119 9.86 -6.75 -6.24
C PRO A 119 11.32 -7.21 -6.33
N SER A 120 11.80 -7.38 -7.57
CA SER A 120 13.23 -7.50 -7.84
C SER A 120 13.93 -6.16 -7.60
N PRO A 121 15.09 -6.11 -6.93
CA PRO A 121 15.89 -4.89 -6.80
C PRO A 121 16.29 -4.24 -8.14
N GLU A 122 16.26 -5.01 -9.23
CA GLU A 122 16.66 -4.56 -10.57
C GLU A 122 15.49 -4.02 -11.40
N ASN A 123 14.24 -4.19 -10.94
CA ASN A 123 13.06 -3.63 -11.60
C ASN A 123 12.81 -2.21 -11.08
N ASN A 124 12.30 -1.30 -11.91
CA ASN A 124 11.91 0.05 -11.48
C ASN A 124 10.39 0.29 -11.60
N GLU A 125 9.60 -0.77 -11.79
CA GLU A 125 8.13 -0.67 -11.85
C GLU A 125 7.57 0.02 -10.60
N ILE A 126 6.61 0.91 -10.80
CA ILE A 126 5.75 1.38 -9.72
C ILE A 126 4.80 0.24 -9.37
N ALA A 127 4.56 0.00 -8.09
CA ALA A 127 3.54 -0.94 -7.65
C ALA A 127 2.51 -0.27 -6.75
N VAL A 128 1.26 -0.68 -6.86
CA VAL A 128 0.20 -0.27 -5.93
C VAL A 128 -0.59 -1.48 -5.46
N ILE A 129 -0.78 -1.60 -4.14
CA ILE A 129 -1.55 -2.67 -3.52
C ILE A 129 -2.93 -2.12 -3.15
N LEU A 130 -3.98 -2.79 -3.63
CA LEU A 130 -5.39 -2.39 -3.50
C LEU A 130 -6.21 -3.55 -2.92
N GLU A 131 -6.94 -3.28 -1.83
CA GLU A 131 -7.97 -4.19 -1.30
C GLU A 131 -9.24 -4.11 -2.18
N ASP A 132 -9.98 -5.22 -2.27
CA ASP A 132 -11.20 -5.34 -3.09
C ASP A 132 -12.31 -4.34 -2.77
N ASP A 133 -12.33 -3.78 -1.56
CA ASP A 133 -13.33 -2.79 -1.14
C ASP A 133 -13.04 -1.35 -1.59
N LEU A 134 -12.12 -1.15 -2.54
CA LEU A 134 -11.74 0.16 -3.05
C LEU A 134 -12.38 0.47 -4.42
N THR A 135 -12.45 1.76 -4.72
CA THR A 135 -12.63 2.30 -6.09
C THR A 135 -11.55 3.34 -6.31
N VAL A 136 -10.84 3.28 -7.44
CA VAL A 136 -9.77 4.23 -7.77
C VAL A 136 -10.27 5.37 -8.66
N SER A 137 -9.66 6.53 -8.52
CA SER A 137 -9.84 7.67 -9.42
C SER A 137 -9.22 7.34 -10.76
N LYS A 138 -9.80 7.83 -11.86
CA LYS A 138 -9.16 7.70 -13.18
C LYS A 138 -7.76 8.30 -13.25
N TYR A 139 -7.38 9.16 -12.30
CA TYR A 139 -6.06 9.81 -12.24
C TYR A 139 -5.14 9.24 -11.15
N PHE A 140 -5.47 8.10 -10.53
CA PHE A 140 -4.64 7.52 -9.46
C PHE A 140 -3.20 7.28 -9.93
N TYR A 141 -3.03 6.74 -11.14
CA TYR A 141 -1.70 6.45 -11.67
C TYR A 141 -0.94 7.70 -12.06
N LYS A 142 -1.60 8.68 -12.69
CA LYS A 142 -0.98 9.98 -12.99
C LYS A 142 -0.40 10.63 -11.74
N TRP A 143 -1.12 10.58 -10.62
CA TRP A 143 -0.59 11.06 -9.34
C TRP A 143 0.60 10.23 -8.86
N LEU A 144 0.50 8.90 -8.86
CA LEU A 144 1.60 8.00 -8.46
C LEU A 144 2.86 8.25 -9.27
N LYS A 145 2.75 8.29 -10.61
CA LYS A 145 3.88 8.55 -11.52
C LYS A 145 4.60 9.84 -11.14
N ASN A 146 3.85 10.91 -10.86
CA ASN A 146 4.43 12.20 -10.47
C ASN A 146 5.12 12.16 -9.09
N VAL A 147 4.48 11.57 -8.07
CA VAL A 147 5.07 11.56 -6.71
C VAL A 147 6.25 10.61 -6.59
N HIS A 148 6.23 9.46 -7.28
CA HIS A 148 7.38 8.56 -7.38
C HIS A 148 8.56 9.26 -8.04
N ALA A 149 8.34 9.87 -9.21
CA ALA A 149 9.37 10.61 -9.93
C ALA A 149 9.99 11.75 -9.09
N LYS A 150 9.17 12.44 -8.29
CA LYS A 150 9.63 13.56 -7.44
C LYS A 150 10.35 13.09 -6.17
N TYR A 151 9.85 12.05 -5.50
CA TYR A 151 10.19 11.80 -4.09
C TYR A 151 10.86 10.46 -3.80
N ASP A 152 11.03 9.55 -4.76
CA ASP A 152 11.65 8.24 -4.48
C ASP A 152 13.12 8.32 -4.03
N SER A 153 13.80 9.41 -4.36
CA SER A 153 15.17 9.69 -3.89
C SER A 153 15.22 10.12 -2.41
N LEU A 154 14.10 10.56 -1.83
CA LEU A 154 14.05 11.02 -0.45
C LEU A 154 14.13 9.84 0.52
N PRO A 155 15.17 9.77 1.38
CA PRO A 155 15.48 8.56 2.14
C PRO A 155 14.50 8.26 3.29
N TYR A 156 13.50 9.12 3.48
CA TYR A 156 12.51 9.03 4.55
C TYR A 156 11.10 8.75 4.03
N ILE A 157 10.90 8.62 2.72
CA ILE A 157 9.61 8.24 2.15
C ILE A 157 9.56 6.72 2.06
N ASN A 158 8.62 6.09 2.76
CA ASN A 158 8.39 4.64 2.68
C ASN A 158 7.43 4.26 1.55
N GLY A 159 6.71 5.22 0.99
CA GLY A 159 5.71 5.03 -0.05
C GLY A 159 4.64 6.10 -0.01
N TYR A 160 3.57 5.85 -0.77
CA TYR A 160 2.55 6.81 -1.12
C TYR A 160 1.17 6.21 -0.87
N SER A 161 0.30 6.92 -0.16
CA SER A 161 -1.08 6.51 -0.02
C SER A 161 -1.95 7.21 -1.07
N LEU A 162 -2.97 6.52 -1.56
CA LEU A 162 -4.01 7.11 -2.42
C LEU A 162 -5.16 7.73 -1.61
N GLN A 163 -5.16 7.55 -0.29
CA GLN A 163 -6.23 7.93 0.61
C GLN A 163 -6.33 9.47 0.76
N GLY A 164 -7.54 10.01 0.58
CA GLY A 164 -7.89 11.41 0.85
C GLY A 164 -8.72 11.56 2.13
N ASN A 165 -9.95 12.11 2.03
CA ASN A 165 -10.81 12.47 3.17
C ASN A 165 -11.04 11.42 4.28
N SER A 166 -10.83 10.14 4.01
CA SER A 166 -11.05 9.09 5.00
C SER A 166 -9.90 8.93 6.00
N ILE A 167 -8.78 9.64 5.81
CA ILE A 167 -7.65 9.57 6.74
C ILE A 167 -7.99 10.22 8.09
N LYS A 168 -7.58 9.54 9.16
CA LYS A 168 -7.76 9.98 10.53
C LYS A 168 -6.42 10.29 11.18
N HIS A 169 -6.46 11.16 12.19
CA HIS A 169 -5.32 11.34 13.06
C HIS A 169 -4.93 10.03 13.77
N GLY A 170 -3.64 9.94 14.06
CA GLY A 170 -2.98 8.79 14.65
C GLY A 170 -2.83 8.96 16.15
N GLY A 171 -2.82 10.19 16.67
CA GLY A 171 -2.78 10.50 18.09
C GLY A 171 -4.14 10.85 18.68
N THR A 172 -5.02 11.49 17.91
CA THR A 172 -6.34 11.98 18.36
C THR A 172 -7.48 11.48 17.47
N PRO A 173 -8.74 11.55 17.91
CA PRO A 173 -9.89 11.43 16.99
C PRO A 173 -9.97 12.64 16.04
N GLY A 174 -10.44 12.42 14.81
CA GLY A 174 -10.66 13.48 13.83
C GLY A 174 -10.09 13.14 12.45
N GLN A 175 -10.50 13.90 11.43
CA GLN A 175 -9.96 13.80 10.07
C GLN A 175 -8.62 14.53 10.01
N LEU A 176 -7.62 13.89 9.41
CA LEU A 176 -6.32 14.52 9.20
C LEU A 176 -6.37 15.36 7.92
N ARG A 177 -5.89 16.60 8.00
CA ARG A 177 -5.78 17.50 6.85
C ARG A 177 -4.55 18.40 7.04
N ALA A 178 -3.83 18.64 5.95
CA ALA A 178 -2.76 19.62 5.91
C ALA A 178 -3.30 21.00 5.46
N PRO A 179 -2.57 22.10 5.75
CA PRO A 179 -2.93 23.43 5.24
C PRO A 179 -3.24 23.42 3.73
N GLU A 180 -4.28 24.15 3.32
CA GLU A 180 -4.89 24.03 1.98
C GLU A 180 -3.96 24.40 0.82
N GLU A 181 -2.96 25.24 1.08
CA GLU A 181 -1.94 25.66 0.14
C GLU A 181 -0.97 24.52 -0.24
N ASN A 182 -0.92 23.46 0.56
CA ASN A 182 -0.10 22.28 0.29
C ASN A 182 -0.92 21.22 -0.41
N ILE A 183 -0.44 20.68 -1.52
CA ILE A 183 -1.13 19.61 -2.28
C ILE A 183 -0.71 18.19 -1.87
N VAL A 184 0.31 18.08 -1.03
CA VAL A 184 0.81 16.83 -0.44
C VAL A 184 1.30 17.08 0.99
N PHE A 185 1.33 16.03 1.81
CA PHE A 185 2.01 16.03 3.11
C PHE A 185 2.61 14.66 3.40
N VAL A 186 3.55 14.60 4.34
CA VAL A 186 4.10 13.35 4.85
C VAL A 186 3.69 13.09 6.28
N TYR A 187 3.39 11.84 6.59
CA TYR A 187 2.73 11.45 7.82
C TYR A 187 3.26 10.11 8.37
N PRO A 188 3.45 9.97 9.70
CA PRO A 188 4.06 8.81 10.35
C PRO A 188 3.23 7.53 10.36
N VAL A 189 1.92 7.61 10.10
CA VAL A 189 1.02 6.45 10.07
C VAL A 189 0.70 6.15 8.62
N LEU A 190 0.78 4.88 8.21
CA LEU A 190 0.51 4.46 6.84
C LEU A 190 -1.00 4.48 6.52
N GLY A 191 -1.34 4.74 5.26
CA GLY A 191 -2.69 4.74 4.74
C GLY A 191 -2.98 3.41 4.07
N THR A 192 -4.03 2.72 4.51
CA THR A 192 -4.33 1.36 4.05
C THR A 192 -5.30 1.33 2.86
N SER A 193 -5.91 2.45 2.51
CA SER A 193 -6.83 2.55 1.36
C SER A 193 -6.08 2.85 0.07
N GLY A 194 -5.28 1.89 -0.38
CA GLY A 194 -4.39 2.01 -1.53
C GLY A 194 -3.02 2.55 -1.11
N PHE A 195 -2.03 1.68 -1.15
CA PHE A 195 -0.65 1.98 -0.79
C PHE A 195 0.27 1.58 -1.94
N SER A 196 1.09 2.51 -2.37
CA SER A 196 2.11 2.33 -3.39
C SER A 196 3.48 2.44 -2.72
N PRO A 197 4.14 1.32 -2.42
CA PRO A 197 5.36 1.36 -1.64
C PRO A 197 6.53 1.96 -2.43
N ASN A 198 7.45 2.65 -1.74
CA ASN A 198 8.77 2.85 -2.32
C ASN A 198 9.50 1.50 -2.33
N GLN A 199 9.93 1.04 -3.51
CA GLN A 199 10.42 -0.32 -3.70
C GLN A 199 11.58 -0.70 -2.75
N LYS A 200 12.62 0.15 -2.67
CA LYS A 200 13.79 -0.11 -1.82
C LYS A 200 13.43 -0.20 -0.34
N ARG A 201 12.40 0.54 0.08
CA ARG A 201 11.91 0.58 1.47
C ARG A 201 11.04 -0.62 1.76
N TRP A 202 10.22 -1.01 0.80
CA TRP A 202 9.39 -2.21 0.87
C TRP A 202 10.22 -3.48 1.01
N ILE A 203 11.26 -3.64 0.18
CA ILE A 203 12.19 -4.79 0.28
C ILE A 203 12.80 -4.87 1.68
N LYS A 204 13.29 -3.74 2.22
CA LYS A 204 13.84 -3.68 3.59
C LYS A 204 12.80 -4.04 4.64
N TYR A 205 11.58 -3.53 4.50
CA TYR A 205 10.48 -3.80 5.41
C TYR A 205 10.09 -5.28 5.41
N ILE A 206 9.93 -5.91 4.24
CA ILE A 206 9.59 -7.34 4.12
C ILE A 206 10.66 -8.21 4.77
N HIS A 207 11.94 -7.96 4.48
CA HIS A 207 13.04 -8.69 5.14
C HIS A 207 13.13 -8.46 6.64
N TRP A 208 12.82 -7.25 7.11
CA TRP A 208 12.71 -6.99 8.54
C TRP A 208 11.54 -7.77 9.14
N TYR A 209 10.38 -7.75 8.49
CA TYR A 209 9.16 -8.41 8.94
C TYR A 209 9.36 -9.94 9.06
N GLU A 210 9.92 -10.58 8.03
CA GLU A 210 10.20 -12.03 8.03
C GLU A 210 11.17 -12.48 9.13
N ARG A 211 12.14 -11.63 9.48
CA ARG A 211 13.07 -11.91 10.58
C ARG A 211 12.43 -11.66 11.94
N THR A 212 11.70 -10.55 12.06
CA THR A 212 11.17 -10.09 13.35
C THR A 212 9.99 -10.93 13.81
N THR A 213 9.14 -11.40 12.89
CA THR A 213 8.02 -12.32 13.21
C THR A 213 8.47 -13.64 13.84
N LYS A 214 9.73 -14.04 13.64
CA LYS A 214 10.34 -15.23 14.26
C LYS A 214 10.88 -14.97 15.68
N THR A 215 10.89 -13.71 16.13
CA THR A 215 11.36 -13.35 17.47
C THR A 215 10.26 -13.61 18.51
N PRO A 216 10.50 -14.47 19.52
CA PRO A 216 9.49 -14.76 20.53
C PRO A 216 9.02 -13.50 21.25
N ALA A 217 7.71 -13.41 21.48
CA ALA A 217 7.04 -12.32 22.21
C ALA A 217 7.24 -10.90 21.65
N PHE A 218 7.78 -10.75 20.44
CA PHE A 218 7.91 -9.43 19.83
C PHE A 218 6.52 -8.84 19.52
N LEU A 219 6.32 -7.58 19.90
CA LEU A 219 5.12 -6.82 19.57
C LEU A 219 5.50 -5.47 18.92
N PRO A 220 4.94 -5.13 17.74
CA PRO A 220 5.21 -3.86 17.04
C PRO A 220 4.49 -2.67 17.73
N ILE A 221 4.95 -2.27 18.91
CA ILE A 221 4.34 -1.22 19.73
C ILE A 221 5.00 0.13 19.44
N VAL A 222 4.21 1.12 19.01
CA VAL A 222 4.63 2.52 18.92
C VAL A 222 3.95 3.33 20.04
N PRO A 223 4.70 3.93 20.95
CA PRO A 223 4.11 4.69 22.06
C PRO A 223 3.24 5.86 21.56
N GLY A 224 2.12 6.13 22.25
CA GLY A 224 1.35 7.36 22.06
C GLY A 224 0.42 7.41 20.85
N ILE A 225 0.24 6.31 20.11
CA ILE A 225 -0.62 6.30 18.91
C ILE A 225 -1.86 5.40 19.06
N LEU A 226 -2.98 5.82 18.46
CA LEU A 226 -4.25 5.11 18.38
C LEU A 226 -4.14 3.73 17.71
N PRO A 227 -3.36 3.52 16.62
CA PRO A 227 -3.14 2.18 16.07
C PRO A 227 -2.62 1.18 17.11
N THR A 228 -1.65 1.59 17.94
CA THR A 228 -1.12 0.77 19.03
C THR A 228 -2.16 0.53 20.12
N LYS A 229 -2.98 1.54 20.47
CA LYS A 229 -4.08 1.35 21.43
C LYS A 229 -5.07 0.30 20.95
N LYS A 230 -5.47 0.34 19.68
CA LYS A 230 -6.37 -0.64 19.05
C LYS A 230 -5.72 -2.02 18.97
N TYR A 231 -4.45 -2.10 18.59
CA TYR A 231 -3.71 -3.36 18.52
C TYR A 231 -3.60 -4.04 19.89
N LYS A 232 -3.33 -3.29 20.97
CA LYS A 232 -3.33 -3.83 22.34
C LYS A 232 -4.70 -4.38 22.76
N GLN A 233 -5.79 -3.81 22.25
CA GLN A 233 -7.14 -4.33 22.49
C GLN A 233 -7.38 -5.62 21.71
N SER A 234 -6.98 -5.69 20.44
CA SER A 234 -7.15 -6.90 19.62
C SER A 234 -6.30 -8.07 20.11
N ILE A 235 -5.12 -7.83 20.69
CA ILE A 235 -4.34 -8.88 21.36
C ILE A 235 -5.17 -9.56 22.46
N LYS A 236 -5.88 -8.79 23.29
CA LYS A 236 -6.73 -9.33 24.36
C LYS A 236 -7.92 -10.13 23.83
N GLN A 237 -8.35 -9.84 22.60
CA GLN A 237 -9.50 -10.47 21.95
C GLN A 237 -9.10 -11.63 21.03
N GLY A 238 -7.81 -11.82 20.76
CA GLY A 238 -7.32 -12.82 19.80
C GLY A 238 -7.58 -12.47 18.33
N THR A 239 -7.81 -11.19 18.01
CA THR A 239 -8.25 -10.71 16.67
C THR A 239 -7.18 -9.88 15.94
N THR A 240 -5.92 -10.31 16.00
CA THR A 240 -4.77 -9.55 15.49
C THR A 240 -4.52 -9.71 13.98
N GLU A 241 -5.22 -10.65 13.32
CA GLU A 241 -5.05 -11.04 11.91
C GLU A 241 -5.29 -9.91 10.90
N HIS A 242 -6.02 -8.86 11.30
CA HIS A 242 -6.29 -7.68 10.46
C HIS A 242 -5.29 -6.54 10.68
N PHE A 243 -4.41 -6.63 11.67
CA PHE A 243 -3.46 -5.57 12.05
C PHE A 243 -2.13 -5.74 11.33
N TRP A 244 -2.11 -5.83 10.01
CA TRP A 244 -0.85 -5.84 9.25
C TRP A 244 -0.15 -4.46 9.31
N SER A 245 -0.95 -3.39 9.28
CA SER A 245 -0.45 -2.00 9.19
C SER A 245 0.40 -1.60 10.40
N ILE A 246 0.16 -2.18 11.57
CA ILE A 246 0.94 -1.86 12.78
C ILE A 246 2.41 -2.30 12.66
N TRP A 247 2.69 -3.39 11.94
CA TRP A 247 4.07 -3.84 11.67
C TRP A 247 4.81 -2.81 10.82
N HIS A 248 4.15 -2.33 9.76
CA HIS A 248 4.70 -1.27 8.90
C HIS A 248 4.88 0.04 9.66
N ILE A 249 3.88 0.46 10.46
CA ILE A 249 3.96 1.68 11.28
C ILE A 249 5.13 1.59 12.27
N TYR A 250 5.34 0.46 12.92
CA TYR A 250 6.47 0.25 13.82
C TYR A 250 7.81 0.32 13.09
N HIS A 251 7.93 -0.33 11.94
CA HIS A 251 9.14 -0.27 11.12
C HIS A 251 9.44 1.18 10.70
N ALA A 252 8.46 1.87 10.12
CA ALA A 252 8.59 3.26 9.69
C ALA A 252 9.03 4.16 10.86
N TRP A 253 8.43 4.00 12.04
CA TRP A 253 8.84 4.73 13.24
C TRP A 253 10.29 4.44 13.63
N ARG A 254 10.69 3.16 13.66
CA ARG A 254 12.03 2.71 14.03
C ARG A 254 13.11 3.22 13.07
N PHE A 255 12.77 3.41 11.79
CA PHE A 255 13.68 3.86 10.74
C PHE A 255 13.47 5.33 10.34
N LYS A 256 12.61 6.07 11.05
CA LYS A 256 12.30 7.49 10.80
C LYS A 256 11.78 7.74 9.37
N GLU A 257 11.00 6.80 8.85
CA GLU A 257 10.34 6.87 7.54
C GLU A 257 8.89 7.33 7.69
N ARG A 258 8.30 7.90 6.64
CA ARG A 258 6.93 8.42 6.62
C ARG A 258 6.28 8.12 5.28
N THR A 259 4.95 8.09 5.27
CA THR A 259 4.14 7.91 4.08
C THR A 259 3.71 9.26 3.54
N LEU A 260 3.79 9.45 2.22
CA LEU A 260 3.29 10.65 1.56
C LEU A 260 1.81 10.48 1.19
N TYR A 261 1.05 11.56 1.31
CA TYR A 261 -0.38 11.61 1.06
C TYR A 261 -0.77 12.73 0.11
N PRO A 262 -1.84 12.54 -0.68
CA PRO A 262 -2.49 13.63 -1.37
C PRO A 262 -3.19 14.55 -0.37
N ASN A 263 -3.09 15.86 -0.60
CA ASN A 263 -3.84 16.91 0.10
C ASN A 263 -4.70 17.70 -0.88
N LEU A 264 -5.42 17.00 -1.75
CA LEU A 264 -6.09 17.63 -2.88
C LEU A 264 -7.27 18.51 -2.43
N PRO A 265 -7.58 19.61 -3.14
CA PRO A 265 -8.71 20.49 -2.85
C PRO A 265 -10.05 19.74 -2.84
N GLY A 266 -11.00 20.21 -2.02
CA GLY A 266 -12.28 19.52 -1.83
C GLY A 266 -12.16 18.21 -1.03
N ASN A 267 -11.02 17.99 -0.38
CA ASN A 267 -10.71 16.81 0.42
C ASN A 267 -10.85 15.48 -0.37
N VAL A 268 -10.65 15.52 -1.68
CA VAL A 268 -10.77 14.33 -2.51
C VAL A 268 -9.58 13.39 -2.34
N GLY A 269 -9.85 12.09 -2.39
CA GLY A 269 -8.83 11.04 -2.49
C GLY A 269 -8.70 10.51 -3.92
N LEU A 270 -7.68 9.70 -4.12
CA LEU A 270 -7.49 8.89 -5.33
C LEU A 270 -8.08 7.49 -5.16
N THR A 271 -8.51 7.15 -3.95
CA THR A 271 -9.33 6.00 -3.62
C THR A 271 -10.53 6.42 -2.76
N VAL A 272 -11.60 5.65 -2.86
CA VAL A 272 -12.68 5.60 -1.87
C VAL A 272 -12.83 4.16 -1.39
N LYS A 273 -13.11 3.99 -0.10
CA LYS A 273 -13.33 2.69 0.54
C LYS A 273 -14.81 2.48 0.79
N TRP A 274 -15.31 1.30 0.47
CA TRP A 274 -16.70 0.90 0.65
C TRP A 274 -16.86 0.13 1.95
N SER A 275 -18.00 0.33 2.63
CA SER A 275 -18.38 -0.47 3.80
C SER A 275 -19.12 -1.71 3.34
N GLU A 276 -18.59 -2.89 3.69
CA GLU A 276 -19.14 -4.20 3.32
C GLU A 276 -20.04 -4.78 4.44
N THR A 277 -20.80 -3.95 5.16
CA THR A 277 -21.68 -4.39 6.25
C THR A 277 -22.76 -5.35 5.74
N GLY A 278 -22.55 -6.65 5.99
CA GLY A 278 -23.36 -7.75 5.49
C GLY A 278 -24.80 -7.75 6.01
N LYS A 279 -25.73 -7.50 5.09
CA LYS A 279 -27.05 -8.13 4.86
C LYS A 279 -27.75 -7.25 3.81
N LEU A 280 -28.03 -7.82 2.63
CA LEU A 280 -28.75 -7.18 1.50
C LEU A 280 -28.08 -5.94 0.88
N GLY A 281 -26.85 -6.06 0.37
CA GLY A 281 -26.36 -5.24 -0.74
C GLY A 281 -26.27 -3.72 -0.55
N LYS A 282 -26.30 -3.20 0.68
CA LYS A 282 -26.12 -1.76 0.94
C LYS A 282 -24.65 -1.40 0.96
N PHE A 283 -24.09 -1.14 -0.23
CA PHE A 283 -22.78 -0.54 -0.38
C PHE A 283 -22.88 0.97 -0.10
N ASN A 284 -22.19 1.44 0.93
CA ASN A 284 -22.06 2.87 1.19
C ASN A 284 -20.60 3.28 1.08
N ASN A 285 -20.34 4.36 0.33
CA ASN A 285 -19.11 5.12 0.41
C ASN A 285 -19.43 6.53 0.89
N SER A 286 -18.56 7.10 1.71
CA SER A 286 -18.60 8.51 2.14
C SER A 286 -17.38 9.29 1.62
N GLY A 287 -16.57 8.64 0.78
CA GLY A 287 -15.34 9.19 0.23
C GLY A 287 -15.62 10.06 -0.98
N LEU A 288 -14.86 11.14 -1.15
CA LEU A 288 -14.90 11.95 -2.36
C LEU A 288 -13.73 11.54 -3.24
N LEU A 289 -14.03 11.05 -4.45
CA LEU A 289 -13.03 10.63 -5.41
C LEU A 289 -12.66 11.78 -6.34
N LEU A 290 -11.38 11.92 -6.68
CA LEU A 290 -10.93 12.90 -7.66
C LEU A 290 -11.53 12.57 -9.05
N LYS A 291 -12.30 13.50 -9.62
CA LYS A 291 -12.99 13.32 -10.93
C LYS A 291 -12.41 14.14 -12.07
N THR A 292 -11.69 15.21 -11.76
CA THR A 292 -11.04 16.10 -12.73
C THR A 292 -9.59 16.33 -12.34
N TRP A 293 -8.70 16.42 -13.33
CA TRP A 293 -7.29 16.72 -13.08
C TRP A 293 -7.06 18.23 -13.18
N ASN A 294 -6.47 18.82 -12.14
CA ASN A 294 -5.98 20.18 -12.20
C ASN A 294 -4.45 20.13 -12.43
N PRO A 295 -3.91 20.78 -13.48
CA PRO A 295 -2.46 20.82 -13.72
C PRO A 295 -1.64 21.31 -12.52
N LYS A 296 -2.22 22.09 -11.60
CA LYS A 296 -1.55 22.48 -10.34
C LYS A 296 -1.13 21.29 -9.48
N PHE A 297 -1.73 20.11 -9.64
CA PHE A 297 -1.33 18.90 -8.91
C PHE A 297 0.03 18.34 -9.37
N GLU A 298 0.56 18.85 -10.48
CA GLU A 298 1.90 18.53 -10.99
C GLU A 298 2.98 19.42 -10.35
N ASN A 299 2.59 20.54 -9.73
CA ASN A 299 3.48 21.46 -9.04
C ASN A 299 3.82 20.97 -7.62
N LEU A 300 4.48 19.82 -7.54
CA LEU A 300 4.91 19.20 -6.29
C LEU A 300 6.06 20.02 -5.65
N PRO A 301 5.98 20.36 -4.34
CA PRO A 301 7.04 21.08 -3.66
C PRO A 301 8.34 20.26 -3.61
N ASP A 302 9.49 20.92 -3.46
CA ASP A 302 10.76 20.20 -3.28
C ASP A 302 10.80 19.45 -1.94
N GLU A 303 10.23 20.05 -0.89
CA GLU A 303 10.06 19.43 0.41
C GLU A 303 8.58 19.41 0.81
N PRO A 304 7.96 18.22 0.95
CA PRO A 304 6.59 18.12 1.40
C PRO A 304 6.50 18.46 2.90
N ILE A 305 5.43 19.14 3.31
CA ILE A 305 5.21 19.44 4.72
C ILE A 305 5.04 18.16 5.55
N HIS A 306 5.56 18.21 6.78
CA HIS A 306 5.52 17.09 7.71
C HIS A 306 4.44 17.31 8.76
N LEU A 307 3.59 16.31 8.98
CA LEU A 307 2.61 16.29 10.06
C LEU A 307 3.04 15.27 11.13
N ASN A 308 2.92 15.63 12.42
CA ASN A 308 3.04 14.66 13.52
C ASN A 308 1.75 13.83 13.65
N VAL A 309 1.70 12.84 14.54
CA VAL A 309 0.52 11.94 14.69
C VAL A 309 -0.77 12.68 15.05
N ASN A 310 -0.67 13.89 15.58
CA ASN A 310 -1.80 14.77 15.92
C ASN A 310 -2.20 15.70 14.77
N GLY A 311 -1.56 15.58 13.60
CA GLY A 311 -1.83 16.39 12.41
C GLY A 311 -1.32 17.82 12.46
N LYS A 312 -0.41 18.14 13.38
CA LYS A 312 0.24 19.46 13.43
C LYS A 312 1.48 19.46 12.55
N VAL A 313 1.70 20.56 11.85
CA VAL A 313 2.96 20.79 11.10
C VAL A 313 4.13 20.72 12.08
N CYS A 314 5.15 19.95 11.73
CA CYS A 314 6.29 19.71 12.61
C CYS A 314 7.59 19.59 11.80
N PRO A 315 8.76 19.76 12.42
CA PRO A 315 10.03 19.39 11.79
C PRO A 315 10.07 17.89 11.47
N ARG A 316 10.89 17.52 10.48
CA ARG A 316 11.02 16.13 9.98
C ARG A 316 11.24 15.08 11.07
N TYR A 317 11.98 15.40 12.12
CA TYR A 317 12.35 14.46 13.18
C TYR A 317 11.36 14.38 14.34
N GLN A 318 10.29 15.19 14.34
CA GLN A 318 9.26 15.15 15.37
C GLN A 318 8.15 14.17 14.95
N TYR A 319 8.30 12.92 15.37
CA TYR A 319 7.42 11.82 14.93
C TYR A 319 6.08 11.78 15.68
N LEU A 320 6.12 12.07 16.99
CA LEU A 320 4.96 12.07 17.91
C LEU A 320 4.41 13.48 18.13
#